data_AF-A0A9Q1F870-F1
#
_entry.id   AF-A0A9Q1F870-F1
#
_cell.length_a   1.000
_cell.length_b   1.000
_cell.length_c   1.000
_cell.angle_alpha   90.00
_cell.angle_beta   90.00
_cell.angle_gamma   90.00
#
_symmetry.space_group_name_H-M   'P 1'
#
loop_
_entity.id
_entity.type
_entity.pdbx_description
1 polymer ?
#
loop_
_entity_poly.entity_id
_entity_poly.type
_entity_poly.pdbx_seq_one_letter_code
_entity_poly.pdbx_strand_id
1 'polypeptide(L)'
;MEASKAIEEKKAVLEENAKQRLVMVQDKRETLREIMNEAAHGFSDITMVLLGRFCAGKSSTGNTILGKTAFDTTSNTFGCVKEEGEVNGRKVTVVLTPGWHRDFSGQEGTQNIKDRIKQSESLCPSKPHAFLLVIHCDSSFTETDRRRVEEHLSVLGEEASERTLVLFTWGDKLGETTIELHIERWNELRWLVNKCGNREGTETPRTTGSAVT
;
A
#
# COMPACT_ATOMS: atom_id res chain seq x y z
N MET A 1 20.62 -33.86 10.80
CA MET A 1 20.09 -34.26 9.48
C MET A 1 18.63 -33.87 9.34
N GLU A 2 17.76 -34.20 10.29
CA GLU A 2 16.32 -33.89 10.25
C GLU A 2 15.98 -32.39 10.24
N ALA A 3 16.64 -31.57 11.05
CA ALA A 3 16.41 -30.12 11.08
C ALA A 3 16.74 -29.44 9.73
N SER A 4 17.78 -29.90 9.03
CA SER A 4 18.15 -29.37 7.71
C SER A 4 17.10 -29.72 6.65
N LYS A 5 16.54 -30.93 6.73
CA LYS A 5 15.48 -31.38 5.82
C LYS A 5 14.19 -30.56 6.02
N ALA A 6 13.80 -30.34 7.27
CA ALA A 6 12.61 -29.56 7.61
C ALA A 6 12.71 -28.07 7.19
N ILE A 7 13.92 -27.49 7.24
CA ILE A 7 14.16 -26.12 6.76
C ILE A 7 14.02 -26.07 5.23
N GLU A 8 14.60 -27.04 4.52
CA GLU A 8 14.53 -27.10 3.06
C GLU A 8 13.09 -27.30 2.57
N GLU A 9 12.33 -28.20 3.21
CA GLU A 9 10.91 -28.42 2.91
C GLU A 9 10.08 -27.14 3.11
N LYS A 10 10.30 -26.42 4.23
CA LYS A 10 9.63 -25.13 4.48
C LYS A 10 9.98 -24.08 3.43
N LYS A 11 11.24 -24.02 3.01
CA LYS A 11 11.69 -23.11 1.96
C LYS A 11 11.04 -23.43 0.62
N ALA A 12 10.99 -24.70 0.23
CA ALA A 12 10.35 -25.14 -1.01
C ALA A 12 8.85 -24.80 -1.03
N VAL A 13 8.13 -25.03 0.07
CA VAL A 13 6.71 -24.64 0.20
C VAL A 13 6.53 -23.13 0.07
N LEU A 14 7.42 -22.35 0.69
CA LEU A 14 7.37 -20.89 0.63
C LEU A 14 7.57 -20.38 -0.81
N GLU A 15 8.55 -20.93 -1.53
CA GLU A 15 8.82 -20.58 -2.92
C GLU A 15 7.66 -20.97 -3.85
N GLU A 16 7.04 -22.12 -3.64
CA GLU A 16 5.88 -22.55 -4.42
C GLU A 16 4.67 -21.62 -4.21
N ASN A 17 4.37 -21.28 -2.96
CA ASN A 17 3.29 -20.33 -2.66
C ASN A 17 3.55 -18.95 -3.30
N ALA A 18 4.81 -18.49 -3.28
CA ALA A 18 5.19 -17.23 -3.90
C ALA A 18 4.99 -17.25 -5.43
N LYS A 19 5.33 -18.36 -6.09
CA LYS A 19 5.07 -18.54 -7.54
C LYS A 19 3.58 -18.51 -7.86
N GLN A 20 2.77 -19.21 -7.08
CA GLN A 20 1.30 -19.23 -7.26
C GLN A 20 0.70 -17.83 -7.08
N ARG A 21 1.15 -17.08 -6.07
CA ARG A 21 0.77 -15.68 -5.87
C ARG A 21 1.15 -14.81 -7.07
N LEU A 22 2.36 -14.96 -7.59
CA LEU A 22 2.82 -14.17 -8.75
C LEU A 22 1.91 -14.38 -9.96
N VAL A 23 1.57 -15.63 -10.28
CA VAL A 23 0.67 -15.97 -11.38
C VAL A 23 -0.71 -15.35 -11.16
N MET A 24 -1.26 -15.47 -9.95
CA MET A 24 -2.56 -14.89 -9.59
C MET A 24 -2.58 -13.36 -9.77
N VAL A 25 -1.52 -12.66 -9.34
CA VAL A 25 -1.42 -11.20 -9.46
C VAL A 25 -1.30 -10.77 -10.92
N GLN A 26 -0.56 -11.52 -11.74
CA GLN A 26 -0.40 -11.26 -13.17
C GLN A 26 -1.72 -11.44 -13.92
N ASP A 27 -2.39 -12.58 -13.74
CA ASP A 27 -3.69 -12.88 -14.36
C ASP A 27 -4.74 -11.81 -14.04
N LYS A 28 -4.79 -11.40 -12.77
CA LYS A 28 -5.69 -10.32 -12.33
C LYS A 28 -5.34 -8.97 -12.96
N ARG A 29 -4.06 -8.64 -13.10
CA ARG A 29 -3.61 -7.39 -13.75
C ARG A 29 -3.93 -7.40 -15.24
N GLU A 30 -3.79 -8.53 -15.91
CA GLU A 30 -4.15 -8.70 -17.32
C GLU A 30 -5.66 -8.54 -17.51
N THR A 31 -6.46 -9.27 -16.73
CA THR A 31 -7.92 -9.14 -16.71
C THR A 31 -8.36 -7.69 -16.48
N LEU A 32 -7.77 -7.00 -15.51
CA LEU A 32 -8.09 -5.59 -15.23
C LEU A 32 -7.70 -4.67 -16.38
N ARG A 33 -6.58 -4.92 -17.06
CA ARG A 33 -6.16 -4.14 -18.23
C ARG A 33 -7.12 -4.32 -19.40
N GLU A 34 -7.61 -5.53 -19.64
CA GLU A 34 -8.61 -5.81 -20.67
C GLU A 34 -9.91 -5.06 -20.39
N ILE A 35 -10.45 -5.18 -19.17
CA ILE A 35 -11.64 -4.44 -18.73
C ILE A 35 -11.45 -2.93 -18.87
N MET A 36 -10.29 -2.40 -18.48
CA MET A 36 -10.00 -0.96 -18.57
C MET A 36 -9.86 -0.48 -20.02
N ASN A 37 -9.34 -1.31 -20.93
CA ASN A 37 -9.24 -0.99 -22.35
C ASN A 37 -10.62 -1.00 -23.03
N GLU A 38 -11.51 -1.91 -22.64
CA GLU A 38 -12.89 -1.97 -23.14
C GLU A 38 -13.75 -0.82 -22.60
N ALA A 39 -13.53 -0.42 -21.36
CA ALA A 39 -14.25 0.66 -20.68
C ALA A 39 -13.75 2.08 -21.03
N ALA A 40 -13.18 2.29 -22.23
CA ALA A 40 -12.60 3.57 -22.67
C ALA A 40 -13.63 4.69 -22.93
N HIS A 41 -14.58 4.88 -22.02
CA HIS A 41 -15.58 5.95 -22.01
C HIS A 41 -15.55 6.67 -20.65
N GLY A 42 -14.96 7.88 -20.66
CA GLY A 42 -15.02 8.87 -19.57
C GLY A 42 -13.89 8.77 -18.54
N PHE A 43 -12.94 9.70 -18.58
CA PHE A 43 -11.92 9.87 -17.54
C PHE A 43 -12.57 10.46 -16.27
N SER A 44 -13.24 9.63 -15.46
CA SER A 44 -13.84 10.09 -14.21
C SER A 44 -12.78 10.44 -13.17
N ASP A 45 -12.84 11.58 -12.49
CA ASP A 45 -11.81 11.95 -11.52
C ASP A 45 -11.52 10.85 -10.47
N ILE A 46 -10.25 10.58 -10.18
CA ILE A 46 -9.85 9.60 -9.15
C ILE A 46 -9.60 10.33 -7.84
N THR A 47 -10.04 9.74 -6.74
CA THR A 47 -9.65 10.16 -5.39
C THR A 47 -9.10 8.96 -4.63
N MET A 48 -7.94 9.12 -3.99
CA MET A 48 -7.30 8.08 -3.20
C MET A 48 -6.87 8.62 -1.84
N VAL A 49 -6.88 7.77 -0.82
CA VAL A 49 -6.40 8.11 0.53
C VAL A 49 -5.17 7.25 0.84
N LEU A 50 -4.06 7.88 1.24
CA LEU A 50 -2.83 7.19 1.62
C LEU A 50 -2.80 6.92 3.12
N LEU A 51 -2.74 5.65 3.49
CA LEU A 51 -2.69 5.12 4.84
C LEU A 51 -1.34 4.44 5.07
N GLY A 52 -0.91 4.29 6.32
CA GLY A 52 0.31 3.57 6.64
C GLY A 52 1.02 4.11 7.87
N ARG A 53 1.97 3.33 8.37
CA ARG A 53 2.82 3.70 9.51
C ARG A 53 3.58 5.01 9.24
N PHE A 54 4.05 5.63 10.31
CA PHE A 54 5.08 6.65 10.23
C PHE A 54 6.29 6.17 9.42
N CYS A 55 6.88 7.05 8.61
CA CYS A 55 7.97 6.77 7.67
C CYS A 55 7.73 5.66 6.61
N ALA A 56 6.50 5.19 6.40
CA ALA A 56 6.24 4.16 5.37
C ALA A 56 6.44 4.62 3.91
N GLY A 57 6.72 5.91 3.67
CA GLY A 57 6.93 6.45 2.31
C GLY A 57 5.71 7.14 1.70
N LYS A 58 4.61 7.33 2.46
CA LYS A 58 3.35 7.91 1.94
C LYS A 58 3.52 9.23 1.17
N SER A 59 4.28 10.21 1.69
CA SER A 59 4.51 11.48 0.99
C SER A 59 5.22 11.29 -0.36
N SER A 60 6.24 10.42 -0.39
CA SER A 60 6.95 10.07 -1.63
C SER A 60 6.01 9.39 -2.62
N THR A 61 5.24 8.40 -2.17
CA THR A 61 4.22 7.73 -2.98
C THR A 61 3.21 8.72 -3.56
N GLY A 62 2.71 9.67 -2.76
CA GLY A 62 1.78 10.70 -3.23
C GLY A 62 2.39 11.58 -4.33
N ASN A 63 3.67 11.94 -4.18
CA ASN A 63 4.42 12.68 -5.20
C ASN A 63 4.66 11.86 -6.47
N THR A 64 4.90 10.54 -6.31
CA THR A 64 5.02 9.59 -7.42
C THR A 64 3.71 9.54 -8.21
N ILE A 65 2.58 9.35 -7.52
CA ILE A 65 1.24 9.30 -8.12
C ILE A 65 0.90 10.59 -8.86
N LEU A 66 1.12 11.74 -8.23
CA LEU A 66 0.79 13.05 -8.81
C LEU A 66 1.82 13.54 -9.85
N GLY A 67 2.93 12.84 -10.03
CA GLY A 67 4.00 13.25 -10.95
C GLY A 67 4.74 14.53 -10.55
N LYS A 68 4.54 15.05 -9.32
CA LYS A 68 5.09 16.34 -8.85
C LYS A 68 5.43 16.32 -7.36
N THR A 69 6.20 17.28 -6.89
CA THR A 69 6.49 17.47 -5.45
C THR A 69 5.34 18.20 -4.76
N ALA A 70 4.29 17.47 -4.38
CA ALA A 70 3.08 18.02 -3.75
C ALA A 70 3.12 17.92 -2.22
N PHE A 71 3.69 16.82 -1.70
CA PHE A 71 3.83 16.54 -0.27
C PHE A 71 5.28 16.72 0.16
N ASP A 72 5.46 17.32 1.33
CA ASP A 72 6.76 17.38 2.00
C ASP A 72 7.18 15.96 2.46
N THR A 73 8.39 15.57 2.08
CA THR A 73 9.01 14.28 2.43
C THR A 73 9.98 14.40 3.60
N THR A 74 10.25 15.63 4.06
CA THR A 74 11.24 15.94 5.11
C THR A 74 10.63 16.14 6.49
N SER A 75 9.34 16.50 6.55
CA SER A 75 8.65 16.78 7.81
C SER A 75 7.55 15.77 8.16
N ASN A 76 7.16 15.80 9.43
CA ASN A 76 6.12 14.94 9.96
C ASN A 76 4.73 15.46 9.59
N THR A 77 3.90 14.57 9.05
CA THR A 77 2.49 14.86 8.78
C THR A 77 1.66 14.63 10.04
N PHE A 78 1.22 15.72 10.67
CA PHE A 78 0.37 15.68 11.88
C PHE A 78 -1.13 15.77 11.59
N GLY A 79 -1.52 16.20 10.39
CA GLY A 79 -2.92 16.30 9.95
C GLY A 79 -3.11 15.70 8.56
N CYS A 80 -4.36 15.55 8.12
CA CYS A 80 -4.62 15.13 6.75
C CYS A 80 -4.30 16.27 5.78
N VAL A 81 -3.63 15.95 4.67
CA VAL A 81 -3.25 16.90 3.63
C VAL A 81 -3.84 16.42 2.31
N LYS A 82 -4.57 17.30 1.62
CA LYS A 82 -5.15 17.01 0.30
C LYS A 82 -4.35 17.72 -0.78
N GLU A 83 -3.90 16.98 -1.77
CA GLU A 83 -3.28 17.50 -2.98
C GLU A 83 -3.96 16.96 -4.23
N GLU A 84 -3.93 17.74 -5.31
CA GLU A 84 -4.58 17.42 -6.57
C GLU A 84 -3.60 17.61 -7.73
N GLY A 85 -3.75 16.83 -8.80
CA GLY A 85 -2.97 16.93 -10.03
C GLY A 85 -3.67 16.28 -11.20
N GLU A 86 -3.12 16.44 -12.40
CA GLU A 86 -3.60 15.77 -13.60
C GLU A 86 -2.58 14.70 -14.02
N VAL A 87 -3.07 13.47 -14.24
CA VAL A 87 -2.26 12.33 -14.65
C VAL A 87 -2.94 11.68 -15.84
N ASN A 88 -2.27 11.64 -17.00
CA ASN A 88 -2.82 11.10 -18.25
C ASN A 88 -4.20 11.69 -18.62
N GLY A 89 -4.37 13.01 -18.49
CA GLY A 89 -5.63 13.70 -18.81
C GLY A 89 -6.76 13.50 -17.79
N ARG A 90 -6.47 12.91 -16.62
CA ARG A 90 -7.44 12.60 -15.56
C ARG A 90 -7.09 13.35 -14.29
N LYS A 91 -8.05 14.02 -13.66
CA LYS A 91 -7.84 14.65 -12.35
C LYS A 91 -7.68 13.56 -11.29
N VAL A 92 -6.61 13.66 -10.51
CA VAL A 92 -6.28 12.76 -9.41
C VAL A 92 -6.18 13.57 -8.12
N THR A 93 -6.97 13.20 -7.13
CA THR A 93 -6.93 13.74 -5.77
C THR A 93 -6.27 12.72 -4.85
N VAL A 94 -5.27 13.14 -4.08
CA VAL A 94 -4.58 12.31 -3.10
C VAL A 94 -4.73 12.96 -1.73
N VAL A 95 -5.30 12.22 -0.79
CA VAL A 95 -5.38 12.64 0.62
C VAL A 95 -4.37 11.83 1.43
N LEU A 96 -3.34 12.50 1.92
CA LEU A 96 -2.35 11.94 2.82
C LEU A 96 -2.86 11.97 4.26
N THR A 97 -2.83 10.84 4.97
CA THR A 97 -3.12 10.81 6.42
C THR A 97 -1.84 10.84 7.24
N PRO A 98 -1.92 11.24 8.52
CA PRO A 98 -0.83 11.03 9.48
C PRO A 98 -0.45 9.55 9.60
N GLY A 99 0.81 9.30 9.95
CA GLY A 99 1.29 7.95 10.21
C GLY A 99 1.01 7.50 11.63
N TRP A 100 0.53 6.27 11.82
CA TRP A 100 0.49 5.66 13.15
C TRP A 100 1.86 5.14 13.58
N HIS A 101 2.05 5.03 14.88
CA HIS A 101 3.23 4.39 15.47
C HIS A 101 2.97 2.90 15.70
N ARG A 102 4.04 2.11 15.73
CA ARG A 102 3.98 0.68 16.03
C ARG A 102 3.72 0.41 17.50
N ASP A 103 4.47 1.10 18.36
CA ASP A 103 4.56 0.78 19.80
C ASP A 103 3.76 1.74 20.68
N PHE A 104 3.35 2.89 20.15
CA PHE A 104 2.57 3.87 20.92
C PHE A 104 1.12 3.40 21.03
N SER A 105 0.72 2.93 22.22
CA SER A 105 -0.64 2.43 22.53
C SER A 105 -1.45 3.39 23.43
N GLY A 106 -0.92 4.58 23.73
CA GLY A 106 -1.65 5.59 24.48
C GLY A 106 -2.98 5.89 23.80
N GLN A 107 -4.09 5.81 24.56
CA GLN A 107 -5.44 5.97 24.01
C GLN A 107 -5.61 7.33 23.33
N GLU A 108 -5.06 8.40 23.91
CA GLU A 108 -5.15 9.75 23.33
C GLU A 108 -4.43 9.87 21.97
N GLY A 109 -3.23 9.29 21.84
CA GLY A 109 -2.49 9.33 20.57
C GLY A 109 -3.11 8.46 19.49
N THR A 110 -3.58 7.27 19.85
CA THR A 110 -4.22 6.33 18.91
C THR A 110 -5.59 6.83 18.46
N GLN A 111 -6.41 7.37 19.39
CA GLN A 111 -7.72 7.91 19.06
C GLN A 111 -7.59 9.11 18.12
N ASN A 112 -6.61 10.00 18.36
CA ASN A 112 -6.33 11.13 17.48
C ASN A 112 -6.02 10.69 16.04
N ILE A 113 -5.22 9.62 15.85
CA ILE A 113 -4.92 9.11 14.52
C ILE A 113 -6.15 8.47 13.85
N LYS A 114 -6.93 7.69 14.59
CA LYS A 114 -8.18 7.08 14.10
C LYS A 114 -9.17 8.15 13.63
N ASP A 115 -9.34 9.21 14.40
CA ASP A 115 -10.21 10.33 14.06
C ASP A 115 -9.73 11.05 12.80
N ARG A 116 -8.41 11.24 12.65
CA ARG A 116 -7.83 11.84 11.43
C ARG A 116 -8.00 10.95 10.21
N ILE A 117 -7.81 9.64 10.35
CA ILE A 117 -8.09 8.69 9.26
C ILE A 117 -9.57 8.80 8.86
N LYS A 118 -10.50 8.88 9.82
CA LYS A 118 -11.91 9.08 9.50
C LYS A 118 -12.16 10.42 8.80
N GLN A 119 -11.56 11.49 9.29
CA GLN A 119 -11.66 12.85 8.73
C GLN A 119 -11.14 12.93 7.29
N SER A 120 -10.21 12.04 6.89
CA SER A 120 -9.70 12.01 5.52
C SER A 120 -10.80 11.82 4.48
N GLU A 121 -11.88 11.09 4.79
CA GLU A 121 -13.03 10.91 3.90
C GLU A 121 -13.76 12.24 3.65
N SER A 122 -13.79 13.13 4.63
CA SER A 122 -14.42 14.46 4.52
C SER A 122 -13.63 15.42 3.63
N LEU A 123 -12.34 15.16 3.40
CA LEU A 123 -11.49 15.94 2.49
C LEU A 123 -11.62 15.48 1.04
N CYS A 124 -12.22 14.32 0.81
CA CYS A 124 -12.40 13.76 -0.52
C CYS A 124 -13.59 14.43 -1.21
N PRO A 125 -13.47 14.85 -2.50
CA PRO A 125 -14.59 15.45 -3.23
C PRO A 125 -15.75 14.47 -3.47
N SER A 126 -15.46 13.17 -3.44
CA SER A 126 -16.41 12.06 -3.48
C SER A 126 -15.90 10.93 -2.59
N LYS A 127 -16.67 9.83 -2.43
CA LYS A 127 -16.20 8.65 -1.69
C LYS A 127 -14.84 8.21 -2.29
N PRO A 128 -13.77 8.06 -1.49
CA PRO A 128 -12.44 7.68 -2.00
C PRO A 128 -12.56 6.46 -2.89
N HIS A 129 -11.97 6.45 -4.08
CA HIS A 129 -12.04 5.31 -5.01
C HIS A 129 -11.25 4.12 -4.48
N ALA A 130 -10.11 4.40 -3.86
CA ALA A 130 -9.25 3.41 -3.24
C ALA A 130 -8.55 3.98 -2.00
N PHE A 131 -8.21 3.08 -1.08
CA PHE A 131 -7.25 3.33 -0.01
C PHE A 131 -5.92 2.68 -0.39
N LEU A 132 -4.82 3.40 -0.27
CA LEU A 132 -3.48 2.86 -0.49
C LEU A 132 -2.81 2.69 0.87
N LEU A 133 -2.70 1.44 1.30
CA LEU A 133 -1.99 1.09 2.52
C LEU A 133 -0.51 0.90 2.21
N VAL A 134 0.29 1.90 2.55
CA VAL A 134 1.73 1.93 2.27
C VAL A 134 2.49 1.17 3.35
N ILE A 135 3.27 0.17 2.93
CA ILE A 135 4.09 -0.70 3.76
C ILE A 135 5.50 -0.74 3.20
N HIS A 136 6.47 -0.34 3.99
CA HIS A 136 7.88 -0.49 3.66
C HIS A 136 8.38 -1.93 3.89
N CYS A 137 9.15 -2.46 2.93
CA CYS A 137 9.56 -3.87 2.87
C CYS A 137 10.73 -4.26 3.78
N ASP A 138 11.42 -3.29 4.37
CA ASP A 138 12.69 -3.51 5.09
C ASP A 138 12.51 -4.01 6.54
N SER A 139 11.29 -4.33 6.94
CA SER A 139 10.97 -4.69 8.33
C SER A 139 10.05 -5.90 8.42
N SER A 140 10.11 -6.60 9.56
CA SER A 140 9.17 -7.67 9.90
C SER A 140 7.75 -7.11 10.01
N PHE A 141 6.78 -7.80 9.42
CA PHE A 141 5.36 -7.50 9.63
C PHE A 141 4.79 -8.48 10.67
N THR A 142 4.61 -8.02 11.91
CA THR A 142 4.23 -8.87 13.05
C THR A 142 2.74 -8.76 13.38
N GLU A 143 2.30 -9.59 14.32
CA GLU A 143 0.96 -9.50 14.92
C GLU A 143 0.60 -8.09 15.43
N THR A 144 1.58 -7.36 15.97
CA THR A 144 1.37 -5.96 16.35
C THR A 144 1.03 -5.09 15.15
N ASP A 145 1.76 -5.24 14.04
CA ASP A 145 1.52 -4.49 12.82
C ASP A 145 0.15 -4.84 12.22
N ARG A 146 -0.21 -6.14 12.21
CA ARG A 146 -1.54 -6.63 11.79
C ARG A 146 -2.65 -5.93 12.57
N ARG A 147 -2.59 -5.99 13.90
CA ARG A 147 -3.60 -5.39 14.77
C ARG A 147 -3.71 -3.88 14.56
N ARG A 148 -2.59 -3.17 14.36
CA ARG A 148 -2.64 -1.73 14.03
C ARG A 148 -3.35 -1.50 12.71
N VAL A 149 -3.02 -2.24 11.66
CA VAL A 149 -3.71 -2.07 10.37
C VAL A 149 -5.21 -2.32 10.51
N GLU A 150 -5.62 -3.38 11.23
CA GLU A 150 -7.04 -3.65 11.49
C GLU A 150 -7.75 -2.51 12.23
N GLU A 151 -7.14 -2.04 13.30
CA GLU A 151 -7.70 -0.96 14.11
C GLU A 151 -7.86 0.37 13.34
N HIS A 152 -6.99 0.64 12.37
CA HIS A 152 -7.04 1.88 11.58
C HIS A 152 -7.90 1.73 10.32
N LEU A 153 -8.00 0.55 9.72
CA LEU A 153 -8.91 0.31 8.60
C LEU A 153 -10.37 0.23 9.04
N SER A 154 -10.65 -0.29 10.24
CA SER A 154 -12.02 -0.48 10.72
C SER A 154 -12.81 0.82 10.86
N VAL A 155 -12.14 1.96 11.08
CA VAL A 155 -12.82 3.27 11.17
C VAL A 155 -13.41 3.72 9.83
N LEU A 156 -12.85 3.23 8.72
CA LEU A 156 -13.29 3.54 7.35
C LEU A 156 -14.48 2.65 6.92
N GLY A 157 -14.94 1.75 7.78
CA GLY A 157 -16.04 0.82 7.52
C GLY A 157 -15.55 -0.57 7.10
N GLU A 158 -16.46 -1.56 7.14
CA GLU A 158 -16.13 -2.97 6.90
C GLU A 158 -15.63 -3.23 5.47
N GLU A 159 -16.21 -2.51 4.49
CA GLU A 159 -15.83 -2.57 3.07
C GLU A 159 -14.48 -1.90 2.76
N ALA A 160 -13.84 -1.20 3.72
CA ALA A 160 -12.61 -0.47 3.45
C ALA A 160 -11.50 -1.39 2.90
N SER A 161 -11.41 -2.61 3.42
CA SER A 161 -10.46 -3.62 2.96
C SER A 161 -10.66 -4.03 1.50
N GLU A 162 -11.92 -4.05 1.02
CA GLU A 162 -12.29 -4.37 -0.36
C GLU A 162 -11.83 -3.28 -1.36
N ARG A 163 -11.60 -2.08 -0.84
CA ARG A 163 -11.17 -0.90 -1.60
C ARG A 163 -9.71 -0.54 -1.30
N THR A 164 -9.03 -1.36 -0.49
CA THR A 164 -7.63 -1.15 -0.13
C THR A 164 -6.71 -1.89 -1.11
N LEU A 165 -5.65 -1.22 -1.53
CA LEU A 165 -4.48 -1.79 -2.20
C LEU A 165 -3.29 -1.67 -1.26
N VAL A 166 -2.54 -2.76 -1.08
CA VAL A 166 -1.30 -2.78 -0.31
C VAL A 166 -0.15 -2.34 -1.22
N LEU A 167 0.46 -1.19 -0.93
CA LEU A 167 1.58 -0.67 -1.71
C LEU A 167 2.88 -0.87 -0.95
N PHE A 168 3.80 -1.62 -1.55
CA PHE A 168 5.11 -1.90 -1.02
C PHE A 168 6.14 -0.85 -1.42
N THR A 169 6.80 -0.25 -0.45
CA THR A 169 7.90 0.72 -0.65
C THR A 169 9.23 0.12 -0.20
N TRP A 170 10.34 0.73 -0.64
CA TRP A 170 11.70 0.25 -0.35
C TRP A 170 11.94 -1.19 -0.81
N GLY A 171 11.39 -1.54 -1.97
CA GLY A 171 11.59 -2.86 -2.57
C GLY A 171 13.07 -3.15 -2.89
N ASP A 172 13.90 -2.11 -3.07
CA ASP A 172 15.35 -2.22 -3.21
C ASP A 172 16.02 -2.87 -1.98
N LYS A 173 15.40 -2.78 -0.79
CA LYS A 173 15.91 -3.39 0.44
C LYS A 173 15.70 -4.90 0.52
N LEU A 174 14.90 -5.48 -0.38
CA LEU A 174 14.68 -6.92 -0.42
C LEU A 174 15.82 -7.68 -1.11
N GLY A 175 16.73 -7.00 -1.80
CA GLY A 175 17.79 -7.64 -2.57
C GLY A 175 17.20 -8.58 -3.63
N GLU A 176 17.58 -9.85 -3.60
CA GLU A 176 17.08 -10.88 -4.52
C GLU A 176 15.72 -11.46 -4.10
N THR A 177 15.19 -11.08 -2.94
CA THR A 177 13.87 -11.56 -2.47
C THR A 177 12.76 -10.84 -3.23
N THR A 178 11.90 -11.60 -3.90
CA THR A 178 10.70 -11.03 -4.54
C THR A 178 9.67 -10.60 -3.49
N ILE A 179 8.74 -9.75 -3.91
CA ILE A 179 7.67 -9.26 -3.04
C ILE A 179 6.72 -10.39 -2.66
N GLU A 180 6.44 -11.30 -3.57
CA GLU A 180 5.61 -12.47 -3.32
C GLU A 180 6.27 -13.38 -2.26
N LEU A 181 7.59 -13.57 -2.34
CA LEU A 181 8.33 -14.33 -1.35
C LEU A 181 8.36 -13.62 0.01
N HIS A 182 8.46 -12.29 0.01
CA HIS A 182 8.37 -11.48 1.23
C HIS A 182 6.98 -11.58 1.88
N ILE A 183 5.90 -11.52 1.10
CA ILE A 183 4.52 -11.67 1.59
C ILE A 183 4.32 -13.04 2.21
N GLU A 184 4.71 -14.11 1.51
CA GLU A 184 4.49 -15.48 2.00
C GLU A 184 5.34 -15.81 3.24
N ARG A 185 6.43 -15.06 3.49
CA ARG A 185 7.30 -15.25 4.67
C ARG A 185 6.61 -14.86 5.97
N TRP A 186 5.69 -13.90 5.93
CA TRP A 186 5.02 -13.35 7.12
C TRP A 186 3.53 -13.67 7.07
N ASN A 187 3.05 -14.49 8.01
CA ASN A 187 1.65 -14.92 8.05
C ASN A 187 0.68 -13.73 8.10
N GLU A 188 1.05 -12.71 8.87
CA GLU A 188 0.29 -11.50 9.10
C GLU A 188 0.24 -10.60 7.85
N LEU A 189 1.33 -10.53 7.09
CA LEU A 189 1.38 -9.79 5.84
C LEU A 189 0.57 -10.49 4.75
N ARG A 190 0.74 -11.81 4.64
CA ARG A 190 -0.08 -12.65 3.76
C ARG A 190 -1.56 -12.52 4.06
N TRP A 191 -1.93 -12.58 5.34
CA TRP A 191 -3.31 -12.37 5.78
C TRP A 191 -3.83 -10.99 5.33
N LEU A 192 -3.02 -9.94 5.48
CA LEU A 192 -3.40 -8.58 5.10
C LEU A 192 -3.64 -8.45 3.60
N VAL A 193 -2.72 -8.96 2.77
CA VAL A 193 -2.84 -8.92 1.31
C VAL A 193 -4.06 -9.72 0.85
N ASN A 194 -4.31 -10.90 1.44
CA ASN A 194 -5.50 -11.70 1.17
C ASN A 194 -6.79 -10.97 1.57
N LYS A 195 -6.81 -10.30 2.73
CA LYS A 195 -7.94 -9.45 3.18
C LYS A 195 -8.19 -8.28 2.22
N CYS A 196 -7.13 -7.77 1.60
CA CYS A 196 -7.20 -6.78 0.53
C CYS A 196 -7.40 -7.42 -0.85
N GLY A 197 -7.92 -8.65 -0.91
CA GLY A 197 -8.30 -9.34 -2.14
C GLY A 197 -7.14 -9.58 -3.12
N ASN A 198 -5.90 -9.70 -2.66
CA ASN A 198 -4.70 -9.76 -3.51
C ASN A 198 -4.62 -8.53 -4.45
N ARG A 199 -4.77 -7.34 -3.87
CA ARG A 199 -4.45 -6.07 -4.50
C ARG A 199 -3.14 -5.57 -3.91
N GLU A 200 -2.05 -5.91 -4.57
CA GLU A 200 -0.72 -5.45 -4.22
C GLU A 200 -0.02 -4.72 -5.38
N GLY A 201 0.78 -3.73 -5.01
CA GLY A 201 1.66 -2.99 -5.90
C GLY A 201 3.01 -2.74 -5.25
N THR A 202 4.02 -2.44 -6.05
CA THR A 202 5.36 -2.10 -5.59
C THR A 202 5.74 -0.76 -6.19
N GLU A 203 6.24 0.16 -5.36
CA GLU A 203 6.78 1.41 -5.85
C GLU A 203 8.15 1.11 -6.47
N THR A 204 8.24 1.23 -7.79
CA THR A 204 9.51 1.16 -8.50
C THR A 204 10.26 2.47 -8.29
N PRO A 205 11.56 2.45 -7.95
CA PRO A 205 12.36 3.66 -7.95
C PRO A 205 12.24 4.35 -9.31
N ARG A 206 12.02 5.66 -9.32
CA ARG A 206 12.21 6.43 -10.55
C ARG A 206 13.66 6.21 -10.96
N THR A 207 13.90 5.51 -12.07
CA THR A 207 15.19 5.59 -12.76
C THR A 207 15.37 7.07 -13.08
N THR A 208 16.25 7.75 -12.37
CA THR A 208 16.74 9.07 -12.80
C THR A 208 17.20 8.90 -14.24
N GLY A 209 16.60 9.69 -15.14
CA GLY A 209 16.51 9.36 -16.55
C GLY A 209 17.81 8.89 -17.21
N SER A 210 17.67 7.95 -18.13
CA SER A 210 18.50 8.01 -19.33
C SER A 210 18.16 9.31 -20.04
N ALA A 211 18.98 10.33 -19.84
CA ALA A 211 19.19 11.30 -20.89
C ALA A 211 19.76 10.52 -22.08
N VAL A 212 18.96 10.35 -23.12
CA VAL A 212 19.49 10.12 -24.47
C VAL A 212 18.79 11.12 -25.37
N THR A 213 19.62 12.02 -25.86
CA THR A 213 19.42 13.03 -26.90
C THR A 213 18.68 12.51 -28.12
#